data_AF-A0A9P0F3P3-F1
#
_entry.id   AF-A0A9P0F3P3-F1
#
_cell.length_a   1.000
_cell.length_b   1.000
_cell.length_c   1.000
_cell.angle_alpha   90.00
_cell.angle_beta   90.00
_cell.angle_gamma   90.00
#
_symmetry.space_group_name_H-M   'P 1'
#
loop_
_entity.id
_entity.type
_entity.pdbx_description
1 polymer ?
#
loop_
_entity_poly.entity_id
_entity_poly.type
_entity_poly.pdbx_seq_one_letter_code
_entity_poly.pdbx_strand_id
1 'polypeptide(L)'
;MKVGLCVYSGFKIYPGHGRTMVKTDGKVVTFASSRCERAFHMKRNPRKIKWTILYRRKHKKGLEEEYTRKRTRRTHKFQRAIVGASLTEILAKRNMKPEVRRAQREQAVKAAKEQKKAQAAKKAKPAAAAPPTKAKQPKQQKIAKVQQKSAPRVAGKR
;
A
#
# COMPACT_ATOMS: atom_id res chain seq x y z
N MET A 1 -8.86 -41.45 -17.06
CA MET A 1 -10.27 -41.32 -16.62
C MET A 1 -10.32 -40.42 -15.38
N LYS A 2 -11.24 -39.45 -15.31
CA LYS A 2 -11.27 -38.45 -14.23
C LYS A 2 -12.08 -38.95 -13.03
N VAL A 3 -11.52 -38.85 -11.82
CA VAL A 3 -12.23 -39.16 -10.57
C VAL A 3 -13.13 -37.99 -10.21
N GLY A 4 -14.43 -38.25 -10.07
CA GLY A 4 -15.42 -37.27 -9.65
C GLY A 4 -15.49 -37.12 -8.13
N LEU A 5 -16.24 -36.12 -7.66
CA LEU A 5 -16.59 -36.00 -6.25
C LEU A 5 -18.11 -36.06 -6.09
N CYS A 6 -18.56 -36.71 -5.03
CA CYS A 6 -19.96 -36.72 -4.64
C CYS A 6 -20.36 -35.37 -4.05
N VAL A 7 -21.43 -34.76 -4.57
CA VAL A 7 -21.93 -33.46 -4.11
C VAL A 7 -22.44 -33.54 -2.66
N TYR A 8 -23.00 -34.68 -2.25
CA TYR A 8 -23.57 -34.85 -0.91
C TYR A 8 -22.49 -35.20 0.13
N SER A 9 -21.73 -36.27 -0.10
CA SER A 9 -20.78 -36.81 0.88
C SER A 9 -19.38 -36.22 0.79
N GLY A 10 -18.98 -35.74 -0.39
CA GLY A 10 -17.61 -35.35 -0.72
C GLY A 10 -16.68 -36.51 -1.08
N PHE A 11 -17.15 -37.77 -1.09
CA PHE A 11 -16.31 -38.92 -1.43
C PHE A 11 -15.95 -38.95 -2.92
N LYS A 12 -14.78 -39.55 -3.21
CA LYS A 12 -14.30 -39.80 -4.57
C LYS A 12 -15.23 -40.79 -5.28
N ILE A 13 -15.56 -40.48 -6.53
CA ILE A 13 -16.37 -41.33 -7.43
C ILE A 13 -15.44 -41.82 -8.52
N TYR A 14 -15.11 -43.11 -8.46
CA TYR A 14 -14.35 -43.77 -9.51
C TYR A 14 -15.23 -44.05 -10.72
N PRO A 15 -14.64 -44.22 -11.92
CA PRO A 15 -15.40 -44.56 -13.10
C PRO A 15 -16.27 -45.82 -12.92
N GLY A 16 -17.45 -45.83 -13.52
CA GLY A 16 -18.42 -46.93 -13.38
C GLY A 16 -19.18 -46.98 -12.05
N HIS A 17 -18.99 -46.01 -11.16
CA HIS A 17 -19.64 -45.97 -9.85
C HIS A 17 -20.58 -44.77 -9.72
N GLY A 18 -21.61 -44.95 -8.89
CA GLY A 18 -22.54 -43.88 -8.54
C GLY A 18 -23.55 -43.55 -9.64
N ARG A 19 -24.19 -42.40 -9.51
CA ARG A 19 -25.19 -41.88 -10.45
C ARG A 19 -25.06 -40.39 -10.60
N THR A 20 -25.38 -39.89 -11.79
CA THR A 20 -25.41 -38.46 -12.10
C THR A 20 -26.83 -38.06 -12.41
N MET A 21 -27.36 -37.12 -11.62
CA MET A 21 -28.69 -36.54 -11.83
C MET A 21 -28.54 -35.12 -12.38
N VAL A 22 -29.25 -34.81 -13.46
CA VAL A 22 -29.35 -33.45 -13.99
C VAL A 22 -30.66 -32.84 -13.50
N LYS A 23 -30.58 -31.72 -12.81
CA LYS A 23 -31.76 -31.00 -12.32
C LYS A 23 -32.38 -30.14 -13.43
N THR A 24 -33.63 -29.72 -13.23
CA THR A 24 -34.35 -28.84 -14.17
C THR A 24 -33.67 -27.49 -14.39
N ASP A 25 -32.90 -26.99 -13.42
CA ASP A 25 -32.08 -25.77 -13.53
C ASP A 25 -30.73 -26.00 -14.25
N GLY A 26 -30.53 -27.15 -14.89
CA GLY A 26 -29.29 -27.54 -15.57
C GLY A 26 -28.16 -27.93 -14.62
N LYS A 27 -28.36 -27.89 -13.30
CA LYS A 27 -27.33 -28.27 -12.33
C LYS A 27 -27.13 -29.78 -12.33
N VAL A 28 -25.89 -30.20 -12.61
CA VAL A 28 -25.48 -31.60 -12.55
C VAL A 28 -25.07 -31.95 -11.13
N VAL A 29 -25.71 -32.97 -10.55
CA VAL A 29 -25.42 -33.48 -9.21
C VAL A 29 -24.96 -34.93 -9.31
N THR A 30 -23.72 -35.18 -8.90
CA THR A 30 -23.11 -36.50 -8.88
C THR A 30 -23.19 -37.13 -7.49
N PHE A 31 -23.63 -38.38 -7.41
CA PHE A 31 -23.75 -39.15 -6.17
C PHE A 31 -22.85 -40.38 -6.21
N ALA A 32 -22.13 -40.63 -5.12
CA ALA A 32 -21.30 -41.84 -4.99
C ALA A 32 -22.12 -43.12 -4.77
N SER A 33 -23.30 -43.01 -4.13
CA SER A 33 -24.14 -44.17 -3.77
C SER A 33 -25.60 -43.78 -3.62
N SER A 34 -26.49 -44.77 -3.66
CA SER A 34 -27.94 -44.62 -3.44
C SER A 34 -28.26 -44.00 -2.07
N ARG A 35 -27.41 -44.25 -1.05
CA ARG A 35 -27.50 -43.59 0.27
C ARG A 35 -27.38 -42.08 0.16
N CYS A 36 -26.47 -41.58 -0.68
CA CYS A 36 -26.26 -40.15 -0.90
C CYS A 36 -27.44 -39.53 -1.66
N GLU A 37 -27.89 -40.21 -2.70
CA GLU A 37 -29.02 -39.81 -3.54
C GLU A 37 -30.32 -39.70 -2.72
N ARG A 38 -30.68 -40.77 -1.97
CA ARG A 38 -31.88 -40.76 -1.11
C ARG A 38 -31.84 -39.63 -0.09
N ALA A 39 -30.68 -39.38 0.53
CA ALA A 39 -30.53 -38.31 1.50
C ALA A 39 -30.68 -36.91 0.87
N PHE A 40 -30.21 -36.74 -0.38
CA PHE A 40 -30.40 -35.53 -1.16
C PHE A 40 -31.87 -35.29 -1.51
N HIS A 41 -32.60 -36.32 -1.95
CA HIS A 41 -34.04 -36.21 -2.23
C HIS A 41 -34.87 -35.93 -0.97
N MET A 42 -34.47 -36.49 0.18
CA MET A 42 -35.05 -36.14 1.49
C MET A 42 -34.64 -34.74 1.98
N LYS A 43 -33.94 -33.94 1.17
CA LYS A 43 -33.49 -32.58 1.49
C LYS A 43 -32.69 -32.49 2.80
N ARG A 44 -31.99 -33.58 3.18
CA ARG A 44 -31.15 -33.59 4.39
C ARG A 44 -29.91 -32.74 4.15
N ASN A 45 -29.57 -31.88 5.10
CA ASN A 45 -28.38 -31.04 4.98
C ASN A 45 -27.11 -31.85 5.29
N PRO A 46 -26.16 -32.00 4.34
CA PRO A 46 -24.91 -32.72 4.58
C PRO A 46 -24.14 -32.23 5.81
N ARG A 47 -24.21 -30.93 6.10
CA ARG A 47 -23.52 -30.30 7.25
C ARG A 47 -24.07 -30.74 8.61
N LYS A 48 -25.21 -31.44 8.66
CA LYS A 48 -25.79 -32.06 9.86
C LYS A 48 -25.52 -33.58 9.92
N ILE A 49 -25.03 -34.18 8.84
CA ILE A 49 -24.81 -35.64 8.74
C ILE A 49 -23.35 -36.00 9.04
N LYS A 50 -23.15 -36.67 10.17
CA LYS A 50 -21.84 -36.91 10.82
C LYS A 50 -20.76 -37.53 9.91
N TRP A 51 -21.14 -38.44 9.00
CA TRP A 51 -20.20 -39.18 8.16
C TRP A 51 -19.75 -38.44 6.89
N THR A 52 -20.37 -37.30 6.56
CA THR A 52 -19.99 -36.53 5.36
C THR A 52 -18.72 -35.72 5.59
N ILE A 53 -17.96 -35.47 4.52
CA ILE A 53 -16.77 -34.62 4.59
C ILE A 53 -17.15 -33.17 4.95
N LEU A 54 -18.29 -32.68 4.47
CA LEU A 54 -18.78 -31.34 4.79
C LEU A 54 -19.05 -31.16 6.30
N TYR A 55 -19.65 -32.17 6.94
CA TYR A 55 -19.82 -32.17 8.40
C TYR A 55 -18.47 -32.15 9.10
N ARG A 56 -17.54 -33.03 8.70
CA ARG A 56 -16.21 -33.12 9.31
C ARG A 56 -15.44 -31.81 9.18
N ARG A 57 -15.48 -31.15 8.02
CA ARG A 57 -14.88 -29.81 7.81
C ARG A 57 -15.51 -28.74 8.69
N LYS A 58 -16.83 -28.70 8.82
CA LYS A 58 -17.53 -27.75 9.71
C LYS A 58 -17.14 -27.93 11.18
N HIS A 59 -16.97 -29.17 11.61
CA HIS A 59 -16.63 -29.53 13.00
C HIS A 59 -15.14 -29.77 13.22
N LYS A 60 -14.29 -29.35 12.26
CA LYS A 60 -12.83 -29.48 12.32
C LYS A 60 -12.32 -30.90 12.64
N LYS A 61 -13.04 -31.93 12.21
CA LYS A 61 -12.64 -33.33 12.41
C LYS A 61 -11.66 -33.78 11.34
N GLY A 62 -10.48 -34.24 11.74
CA GLY A 62 -9.47 -34.77 10.81
C GLY A 62 -8.90 -33.73 9.84
N LEU A 63 -8.98 -32.45 10.19
CA LEU A 63 -8.09 -31.44 9.64
C LEU A 63 -6.84 -31.49 10.53
N GLU A 64 -5.74 -32.06 10.04
CA GLU A 64 -4.44 -31.73 10.60
C GLU A 64 -4.26 -30.22 10.46
N GLU A 65 -3.73 -29.58 11.50
CA GLU A 65 -3.60 -28.13 11.69
C GLU A 65 -2.71 -27.42 10.65
N GLU A 66 -2.42 -28.05 9.51
CA GLU A 66 -1.77 -27.44 8.36
C GLU A 66 -2.73 -26.57 7.52
N TYR A 67 -3.64 -25.84 8.17
CA TYR A 67 -3.91 -24.51 7.64
C TYR A 67 -2.71 -23.66 8.03
N THR A 68 -1.60 -23.83 7.31
CA THR A 68 -0.50 -22.86 7.29
C THR A 68 -1.20 -21.53 7.06
N ARG A 69 -1.34 -20.74 8.13
CA ARG A 69 -1.93 -19.41 8.04
C ARG A 69 -1.16 -18.77 6.91
N LYS A 70 -1.83 -18.41 5.82
CA LYS A 70 -1.18 -17.80 4.66
C LYS A 70 -0.46 -16.57 5.19
N ARG A 71 0.83 -16.73 5.48
CA ARG A 71 1.64 -15.68 6.07
C ARG A 71 1.74 -14.65 4.98
N THR A 72 1.07 -13.52 5.15
CA THR A 72 1.16 -12.40 4.23
C THR A 72 2.63 -12.05 4.09
N ARG A 73 3.22 -12.30 2.91
CA ARG A 73 4.58 -11.88 2.60
C ARG A 73 4.61 -10.35 2.67
N ARG A 74 5.36 -9.79 3.63
CA ARG A 74 5.71 -8.36 3.61
C ARG A 74 6.99 -8.20 2.81
N THR A 75 6.86 -7.87 1.53
CA THR A 75 8.03 -7.51 0.71
C THR A 75 8.37 -6.06 0.96
N HIS A 76 9.53 -5.80 1.57
CA HIS A 76 10.11 -4.47 1.59
C HIS A 76 11.14 -4.36 0.47
N LYS A 77 10.96 -3.40 -0.45
CA LYS A 77 11.92 -3.08 -1.50
C LYS A 77 12.60 -1.76 -1.14
N PHE A 78 13.92 -1.72 -1.21
CA PHE A 78 14.75 -0.52 -1.13
C PHE A 78 15.81 -0.56 -2.24
N GLN A 79 16.56 0.51 -2.44
CA GLN A 79 16.29 1.51 -3.48
C GLN A 79 17.35 1.36 -4.56
N ARG A 80 16.99 1.67 -5.80
CA ARG A 80 17.85 1.57 -6.99
C ARG A 80 18.81 2.77 -7.03
N ALA A 81 20.02 2.57 -7.56
CA ALA A 81 20.92 3.67 -7.90
C ALA A 81 20.27 4.60 -8.93
N ILE A 82 20.67 5.87 -8.92
CA ILE A 82 20.19 6.90 -9.85
C ILE A 82 21.37 7.27 -10.75
N VAL A 83 21.12 7.51 -12.05
CA VAL A 83 22.17 7.97 -12.96
C VAL A 83 22.74 9.30 -12.44
N GLY A 84 24.06 9.35 -12.23
CA GLY A 84 24.76 10.54 -11.69
C GLY A 84 25.08 10.50 -10.19
N ALA A 85 24.62 9.49 -9.44
CA ALA A 85 25.11 9.22 -8.08
C ALA A 85 25.03 7.72 -7.77
N SER A 86 26.17 7.12 -7.47
CA SER A 86 26.23 5.71 -7.10
C SER A 86 25.48 5.44 -5.79
N LEU A 87 25.00 4.20 -5.60
CA LEU A 87 24.27 3.82 -4.38
C LEU A 87 25.11 4.06 -3.11
N THR A 88 26.43 3.92 -3.22
CA THR A 88 27.40 4.15 -2.14
C THR A 88 27.50 5.62 -1.76
N GLU A 89 27.52 6.54 -2.72
CA GLU A 89 27.49 7.99 -2.46
C GLU A 89 26.20 8.45 -1.78
N ILE A 90 25.06 7.88 -2.20
CA ILE A 90 23.75 8.18 -1.60
C ILE A 90 23.73 7.71 -0.14
N LEU A 91 24.22 6.51 0.14
CA LEU A 91 24.32 5.99 1.50
C LEU A 91 25.29 6.80 2.36
N ALA A 92 26.44 7.19 1.83
CA ALA A 92 27.43 8.00 2.53
C ALA A 92 26.84 9.35 2.96
N LYS A 93 26.16 10.05 2.04
CA LYS A 93 25.51 11.34 2.35
C LYS A 93 24.35 11.19 3.34
N ARG A 94 23.54 10.13 3.19
CA ARG A 94 22.38 9.88 4.06
C ARG A 94 22.79 9.53 5.48
N ASN A 95 23.85 8.75 5.63
CA ASN A 95 24.32 8.24 6.92
C ASN A 95 25.26 9.23 7.64
N MET A 96 25.54 10.42 7.08
CA MET A 96 26.29 11.47 7.77
C MET A 96 25.62 11.82 9.11
N LYS A 97 26.41 11.93 10.17
CA LYS A 97 25.90 12.27 11.50
C LYS A 97 25.19 13.64 11.48
N PRO A 98 24.11 13.83 12.27
CA PRO A 98 23.37 15.09 12.32
C PRO A 98 24.24 16.31 12.64
N GLU A 99 25.29 16.14 13.43
CA GLU A 99 26.25 17.19 13.80
C GLU A 99 27.01 17.73 12.58
N VAL A 100 27.53 16.84 11.74
CA VAL A 100 28.23 17.20 10.49
C VAL A 100 27.28 17.94 9.54
N ARG A 101 26.02 17.50 9.45
CA ARG A 101 24.99 18.16 8.65
C ARG A 101 24.65 19.56 9.18
N ARG A 102 24.60 19.74 10.50
CA ARG A 102 24.36 21.04 11.14
C ARG A 102 25.54 21.99 10.92
N ALA A 103 26.77 21.52 11.10
CA ALA A 103 27.98 22.31 10.88
C ALA A 103 28.07 22.82 9.42
N GLN A 104 27.86 21.95 8.43
CA GLN A 104 27.84 22.35 7.02
C GLN A 104 26.72 23.36 6.72
N ARG A 105 25.54 23.18 7.31
CA ARG A 105 24.43 24.15 7.17
C ARG A 105 24.79 25.50 7.76
N GLU A 106 25.40 25.54 8.94
CA GLU A 106 25.79 26.78 9.60
C GLU A 106 26.89 27.52 8.83
N GLN A 107 27.88 26.79 8.31
CA GLN A 107 28.91 27.35 7.43
C GLN A 107 28.31 27.94 6.16
N ALA A 108 27.38 27.23 5.51
CA ALA A 108 26.69 27.74 4.33
C ALA A 108 25.85 28.99 4.62
N VAL A 109 25.17 29.04 5.78
CA VAL A 109 24.40 30.22 6.21
C VAL A 109 25.31 31.41 6.50
N LYS A 110 26.47 31.20 7.13
CA LYS A 110 27.48 32.25 7.37
C LYS A 110 28.01 32.80 6.05
N ALA A 111 28.45 31.93 5.15
CA ALA A 111 28.92 32.33 3.81
C ALA A 111 27.85 33.10 3.02
N ALA A 112 26.59 32.66 3.06
CA ALA A 112 25.49 33.37 2.40
C ALA A 112 25.21 34.76 3.00
N LYS A 113 25.34 34.90 4.33
CA LYS A 113 25.19 36.20 5.01
C LYS A 113 26.33 37.16 4.65
N GLU A 114 27.56 36.66 4.56
CA GLU A 114 28.73 37.44 4.15
C GLU A 114 28.64 37.88 2.68
N GLN A 115 28.25 36.97 1.78
CA GLN A 115 28.00 37.30 0.38
C GLN A 115 26.90 38.36 0.24
N LYS A 116 25.83 38.29 1.04
CA LYS A 116 24.78 39.32 1.06
C LYS A 116 25.28 40.66 1.57
N LYS A 117 26.11 40.67 2.63
CA LYS A 117 26.75 41.91 3.13
C LYS A 117 27.70 42.52 2.10
N ALA A 118 28.52 41.70 1.44
CA ALA A 118 29.41 42.14 0.38
C ALA A 118 28.64 42.67 -0.85
N GLN A 119 27.53 42.03 -1.23
CA GLN A 119 26.66 42.52 -2.29
C GLN A 119 25.94 43.82 -1.90
N ALA A 120 25.53 43.96 -0.64
CA ALA A 120 24.95 45.21 -0.12
C ALA A 120 26.00 46.35 -0.10
N ALA A 121 27.24 46.07 0.29
CA ALA A 121 28.34 47.03 0.26
C ALA A 121 28.72 47.44 -1.18
N LYS A 122 28.70 46.49 -2.13
CA LYS A 122 28.88 46.79 -3.56
C LYS A 122 27.72 47.61 -4.14
N LYS A 123 26.48 47.39 -3.67
CA LYS A 123 25.31 48.21 -4.04
C LYS A 123 25.29 49.60 -3.39
N ALA A 124 26.04 49.81 -2.30
CA ALA A 124 26.19 51.10 -1.62
C ALA A 124 27.30 51.99 -2.20
N LYS A 125 28.04 51.53 -3.22
CA LYS A 125 28.92 52.37 -4.04
C LYS A 125 28.42 52.39 -5.48
N PRO A 126 27.45 53.26 -5.79
CA PRO A 126 27.62 54.12 -6.96
C PRO A 126 27.28 55.59 -6.67
N ALA A 127 27.85 56.46 -7.52
CA ALA A 127 27.59 57.89 -7.74
C ALA A 127 28.42 58.91 -6.93
N ALA A 128 29.60 59.22 -7.46
CA ALA A 128 30.05 60.61 -7.58
C ALA A 128 29.34 61.27 -8.79
N ALA A 129 28.97 62.55 -8.62
CA ALA A 129 28.63 63.60 -9.61
C ALA A 129 27.18 63.74 -10.20
N ALA A 130 26.48 64.75 -9.65
CA ALA A 130 25.60 65.79 -10.28
C ALA A 130 24.11 65.49 -10.68
N PRO A 131 23.22 66.51 -10.88
CA PRO A 131 22.29 67.11 -9.91
C PRO A 131 20.78 67.04 -10.31
N PRO A 132 19.80 67.59 -9.53
CA PRO A 132 18.42 67.11 -9.51
C PRO A 132 17.40 67.94 -10.31
N THR A 133 16.38 67.30 -10.88
CA THR A 133 15.15 67.97 -11.33
C THR A 133 13.89 67.23 -10.88
N LYS A 134 13.02 67.99 -10.22
CA LYS A 134 11.70 67.63 -9.67
C LYS A 134 10.68 67.40 -10.80
N ALA A 135 9.77 66.44 -10.63
CA ALA A 135 8.36 66.55 -11.04
C ALA A 135 7.47 65.50 -10.35
N LYS A 136 6.25 65.91 -10.02
CA LYS A 136 5.27 65.31 -9.12
C LYS A 136 4.31 64.30 -9.80
N GLN A 137 4.01 63.21 -9.07
CA GLN A 137 2.68 62.58 -8.80
C GLN A 137 1.92 61.79 -9.90
N PRO A 138 0.90 60.95 -9.56
CA PRO A 138 0.47 60.36 -8.27
C PRO A 138 0.26 58.81 -8.28
N LYS A 139 -0.27 58.31 -7.16
CA LYS A 139 -0.41 56.93 -6.65
C LYS A 139 -1.58 56.13 -7.24
N GLN A 140 -1.49 54.79 -7.15
CA GLN A 140 -2.47 53.76 -6.70
C GLN A 140 -2.28 52.48 -7.54
N GLN A 141 -2.35 51.23 -7.07
CA GLN A 141 -2.68 50.65 -5.78
C GLN A 141 -2.10 49.22 -5.73
N LYS A 142 -1.78 48.76 -4.52
CA LYS A 142 -1.20 47.45 -4.21
C LYS A 142 -2.26 46.35 -4.38
N ILE A 143 -1.94 45.27 -5.10
CA ILE A 143 -2.64 43.99 -4.93
C ILE A 143 -1.94 43.23 -3.79
N ALA A 144 -2.73 42.94 -2.77
CA ALA A 144 -2.33 42.29 -1.55
C ALA A 144 -2.00 40.81 -1.76
N LYS A 145 -1.01 40.39 -0.97
CA LYS A 145 -0.52 39.03 -0.80
C LYS A 145 -1.59 38.21 -0.07
N VAL A 146 -2.20 37.22 -0.73
CA VAL A 146 -3.03 36.22 -0.05
C VAL A 146 -2.10 35.19 0.60
N GLN A 147 -1.96 35.29 1.92
CA GLN A 147 -1.35 34.26 2.75
C GLN A 147 -2.34 33.09 2.90
N GLN A 148 -2.01 31.93 2.34
CA GLN A 148 -2.66 30.69 2.76
C GLN A 148 -2.07 30.28 4.12
N LYS A 149 -2.91 30.38 5.17
CA LYS A 149 -2.66 29.80 6.48
C LYS A 149 -2.77 28.27 6.36
N SER A 150 -1.70 27.56 6.70
CA SER A 150 -1.70 26.11 6.84
C SER A 150 -2.60 25.69 8.01
N ALA A 151 -3.52 24.76 7.77
CA ALA A 151 -4.41 24.19 8.78
C ALA A 151 -3.64 23.42 9.88
N PRO A 152 -4.10 23.43 11.14
CA PRO A 152 -3.50 22.65 12.21
C PRO A 152 -3.81 21.15 12.04
N ARG A 153 -2.78 20.32 12.14
CA ARG A 153 -2.88 18.85 12.19
C ARG A 153 -3.44 18.44 13.55
N VAL A 154 -4.66 17.89 13.56
CA VAL A 154 -5.20 17.20 14.73
C VAL A 154 -4.67 15.78 14.77
N ALA A 155 -4.01 15.47 15.88
CA ALA A 155 -3.60 14.15 16.29
C ALA A 155 -4.84 13.27 16.54
N GLY A 156 -4.83 12.06 15.99
CA GLY A 156 -5.85 11.05 16.25
C GLY A 156 -5.22 9.67 16.26
N LYS A 157 -4.85 9.20 17.46
CA LYS A 157 -4.64 7.78 17.75
C LYS A 157 -5.97 7.04 17.54
N ARG A 158 -5.98 6.05 16.65
CA ARG A 158 -6.49 4.68 16.83
C ARG A 158 -6.41 3.94 15.51
#